data_AF-C8PK01-F1
#
_entry.id   AF-C8PK01-F1
#
_cell.length_a   1.000
_cell.length_b   1.000
_cell.length_c   1.000
_cell.angle_alpha   90.00
_cell.angle_beta   90.00
_cell.angle_gamma   90.00
#
_symmetry.space_group_name_H-M   'P 1'
#
loop_
_entity.id
_entity.type
_entity.pdbx_description
1 polymer ?
#
loop_
_entity_poly.entity_id
_entity_poly.type
_entity_poly.pdbx_seq_one_letter_code
_entity_poly.pdbx_strand_id
1 'polypeptide(L)'
;MALTEEDMKMWQGVSDHLTRMENDAEYHKEIEKQLYRGAPKKSIERIRQAGIKNSQSKLVSAIKKIDFSSNAELVKIQDEAIVLAENSLKNFLKEYNEHPNTSGGRYICSDTFKELFPCFEAKENRALVNDAIHNSSAVLAATQFEEVLKRDEPNKTKAIFITGIPGAGKTTSVKNFMSDDKVKLIFEGQLANPTPTIPKIEQCLQKRLDVTIAAVHIEPEKALDNTFKRFNEYGRGGSIEVMSSIQGNLPSGLKKLKEHFGDKINIIAIDRNSDRNKILTDEKEIYKLISIGSKEEIFKRLKTKLDQDFQKGRIDKACFAQANETKLNKIMSIRTH
;
A
#
# COMPACT_ATOMS: atom_id res chain seq x y z
N MET A 1 -37.37 -11.99 10.11
CA MET A 1 -37.71 -11.47 11.44
C MET A 1 -38.04 -10.00 11.25
N ALA A 2 -39.17 -9.53 11.80
CA ALA A 2 -39.51 -8.11 11.75
C ALA A 2 -38.60 -7.32 12.69
N LEU A 3 -38.22 -6.10 12.30
CA LEU A 3 -37.44 -5.18 13.14
C LEU A 3 -38.21 -4.88 14.43
N THR A 4 -37.49 -4.81 15.55
CA THR A 4 -38.10 -4.52 16.84
C THR A 4 -38.49 -3.03 16.93
N GLU A 5 -39.41 -2.67 17.83
CA GLU A 5 -39.77 -1.25 18.03
C GLU A 5 -38.57 -0.39 18.46
N GLU A 6 -37.60 -0.97 19.17
CA GLU A 6 -36.36 -0.29 19.55
C GLU A 6 -35.47 -0.02 18.33
N ASP A 7 -35.38 -0.98 17.41
CA ASP A 7 -34.66 -0.78 16.14
C ASP A 7 -35.32 0.34 15.32
N MET A 8 -36.65 0.37 15.24
CA MET A 8 -37.36 1.42 14.49
C MET A 8 -37.18 2.80 15.12
N LYS A 9 -37.18 2.92 16.46
CA LYS A 9 -36.90 4.20 17.14
C LYS A 9 -35.48 4.70 16.90
N MET A 10 -34.50 3.80 16.87
CA MET A 10 -33.11 4.15 16.54
C MET A 10 -33.00 4.66 15.11
N TRP A 11 -33.61 3.97 14.13
CA TRP A 11 -33.60 4.41 12.73
C TRP A 11 -34.34 5.73 12.50
N GLN A 12 -35.44 5.96 13.22
CA GLN A 12 -36.13 7.24 13.21
C GLN A 12 -35.22 8.36 13.77
N GLY A 13 -34.51 8.11 14.87
CA GLY A 13 -33.55 9.06 15.43
C GLY A 13 -32.40 9.40 14.48
N VAL A 14 -31.92 8.44 13.69
CA VAL A 14 -30.90 8.66 12.65
C VAL A 14 -31.47 9.47 11.49
N SER A 15 -32.68 9.16 11.04
CA SER A 15 -33.37 9.90 9.98
C SER A 15 -33.62 11.35 10.37
N ASP A 16 -34.08 11.59 11.59
CA ASP A 16 -34.35 12.92 12.13
C ASP A 16 -33.05 13.72 12.30
N HIS A 17 -31.95 13.07 12.71
CA HIS A 17 -30.62 13.68 12.80
C HIS A 17 -30.11 14.12 11.43
N LEU A 18 -30.21 13.27 10.40
CA LEU A 18 -29.78 13.58 9.03
C LEU A 18 -30.62 14.70 8.40
N THR A 19 -31.94 14.62 8.56
CA THR A 19 -32.87 15.67 8.09
C THR A 19 -32.56 17.02 8.73
N ARG A 20 -32.16 17.01 10.01
CA ARG A 20 -31.80 18.23 10.73
C ARG A 20 -30.42 18.75 10.35
N MET A 21 -29.45 17.88 10.05
CA MET A 21 -28.16 18.29 9.49
C MET A 21 -28.30 18.98 8.13
N GLU A 22 -29.27 18.58 7.30
CA GLU A 22 -29.51 19.19 5.98
C GLU A 22 -30.25 20.54 6.06
N ASN A 23 -31.17 20.69 7.01
CA ASN A 23 -32.10 21.82 7.03
C ASN A 23 -31.82 22.86 8.12
N ASP A 24 -30.98 22.56 9.11
CA ASP A 24 -30.65 23.45 10.23
C ASP A 24 -29.15 23.77 10.26
N ALA A 25 -28.81 24.93 9.67
CA ALA A 25 -27.43 25.38 9.52
C ALA A 25 -26.71 25.69 10.85
N GLU A 26 -27.44 26.01 11.92
CA GLU A 26 -26.85 26.20 13.25
C GLU A 26 -26.56 24.85 13.92
N TYR A 27 -27.49 23.91 13.81
CA TYR A 27 -27.27 22.54 14.28
C TYR A 27 -26.10 21.87 13.56
N HIS A 28 -25.99 22.05 12.24
CA HIS A 28 -24.85 21.58 11.45
C HIS A 28 -23.52 22.15 11.94
N LYS A 29 -23.46 23.48 12.22
CA LYS A 29 -22.26 24.13 12.77
C LYS A 29 -21.89 23.64 14.16
N GLU A 30 -22.87 23.39 15.03
CA GLU A 30 -22.62 22.90 16.38
C GLU A 30 -22.11 21.46 16.36
N ILE A 31 -22.69 20.60 15.51
CA ILE A 31 -22.22 19.22 15.31
C ILE A 31 -20.82 19.19 14.67
N GLU A 32 -20.53 20.03 13.67
CA GLU A 32 -19.16 20.19 13.13
C GLU A 32 -18.16 20.62 14.22
N LYS A 33 -18.54 21.57 15.08
CA LYS A 33 -17.68 22.07 16.15
C LYS A 33 -17.39 21.01 17.22
N GLN A 34 -18.34 20.09 17.44
CA GLN A 34 -18.16 18.93 18.32
C GLN A 34 -17.32 17.82 17.65
N LEU A 35 -17.54 17.55 16.35
CA LEU A 35 -16.80 16.57 15.55
C LEU A 35 -15.30 16.90 15.41
N TYR A 36 -14.95 18.18 15.31
CA TYR A 36 -13.57 18.63 15.06
C TYR A 36 -12.85 19.20 16.29
N ARG A 37 -13.35 18.94 17.51
CA ARG A 37 -12.69 19.39 18.74
C ARG A 37 -11.28 18.80 18.84
N GLY A 38 -10.26 19.66 18.73
CA GLY A 38 -8.84 19.28 18.79
C GLY A 38 -8.17 19.07 17.42
N ALA A 39 -8.90 19.15 16.31
CA ALA A 39 -8.32 19.03 14.97
C ALA A 39 -7.60 20.32 14.54
N PRO A 40 -6.44 20.25 13.86
CA PRO A 40 -5.75 21.42 13.32
C PRO A 40 -6.65 22.19 12.34
N LYS A 41 -6.72 23.53 12.46
CA LYS A 41 -7.58 24.39 11.63
C LYS A 41 -7.45 24.12 10.12
N LYS A 42 -6.24 23.81 9.65
CA LYS A 42 -5.97 23.47 8.23
C LYS A 42 -6.70 22.20 7.75
N SER A 43 -6.91 21.22 8.62
CA SER A 43 -7.59 19.96 8.28
C SER A 43 -9.10 20.16 8.17
N ILE A 44 -9.67 20.98 9.05
CA ILE A 44 -11.09 21.38 9.01
C ILE A 44 -11.37 22.18 7.73
N GLU A 45 -10.44 23.06 7.36
CA GLU A 45 -10.56 23.90 6.17
C GLU A 45 -10.43 23.09 4.87
N ARG A 46 -9.59 22.04 4.85
CA ARG A 46 -9.49 21.07 3.74
C ARG A 46 -10.78 20.26 3.53
N ILE A 47 -11.40 19.78 4.61
CA ILE A 47 -12.64 19.00 4.55
C ILE A 47 -13.79 19.88 4.03
N ARG A 48 -13.90 21.13 4.52
CA ARG A 48 -14.90 22.10 4.06
C ARG A 48 -14.74 22.47 2.57
N GLN A 49 -13.52 22.55 2.07
CA GLN A 49 -13.26 22.86 0.66
C GLN A 49 -13.53 21.67 -0.29
N ALA A 50 -13.44 20.42 0.20
CA ALA A 50 -13.70 19.23 -0.60
C ALA A 50 -15.20 18.96 -0.86
N GLY A 51 -16.11 19.60 -0.11
CA GLY A 51 -17.54 19.35 -0.15
C GLY A 51 -18.30 19.76 -1.42
N ILE A 52 -17.68 20.44 -2.39
CA ILE A 52 -18.41 20.92 -3.59
C ILE A 52 -17.52 20.81 -4.83
N LYS A 53 -17.56 19.66 -5.52
CA LYS A 53 -17.49 19.54 -7.00
C LYS A 53 -17.63 18.09 -7.47
N ASN A 54 -18.89 17.69 -7.66
CA ASN A 54 -19.28 16.52 -8.45
C ASN A 54 -18.73 16.63 -9.88
N SER A 55 -17.69 15.86 -10.21
CA SER A 55 -17.55 15.29 -11.55
C SER A 55 -16.82 13.95 -11.50
N GLN A 56 -17.57 12.89 -11.76
CA GLN A 56 -17.27 11.59 -12.39
C GLN A 56 -15.81 11.06 -12.47
N SER A 57 -14.99 11.17 -11.42
CA SER A 57 -13.91 10.20 -11.20
C SER A 57 -14.39 9.22 -10.15
N LYS A 58 -14.59 7.95 -10.51
CA LYS A 58 -14.86 6.87 -9.56
C LYS A 58 -13.59 6.03 -9.40
N LEU A 59 -13.40 5.46 -8.21
CA LEU A 59 -12.38 4.44 -7.99
C LEU A 59 -12.60 3.28 -8.97
N VAL A 60 -11.50 2.66 -9.42
CA VAL A 60 -11.54 1.55 -10.39
C VAL A 60 -12.15 0.26 -9.83
N SER A 61 -12.25 0.16 -8.50
CA SER A 61 -12.87 -0.98 -7.82
C SER A 61 -13.33 -0.59 -6.41
N ALA A 62 -14.26 -1.36 -5.83
CA ALA A 62 -14.61 -1.22 -4.43
C ALA A 62 -13.42 -1.53 -3.50
N ILE A 63 -13.32 -0.80 -2.39
CA ILE A 63 -12.32 -1.05 -1.36
C ILE A 63 -12.80 -2.18 -0.45
N LYS A 64 -12.05 -3.28 -0.40
CA LYS A 64 -12.37 -4.42 0.47
C LYS A 64 -12.03 -4.09 1.91
N LYS A 65 -12.95 -4.32 2.85
CA LYS A 65 -12.68 -4.21 4.29
C LYS A 65 -11.89 -5.43 4.78
N ILE A 66 -10.97 -5.17 5.71
CA ILE A 66 -10.35 -6.17 6.57
C ILE A 66 -11.20 -6.24 7.85
N ASP A 67 -11.41 -7.46 8.33
CA ASP A 67 -12.07 -7.68 9.61
C ASP A 67 -11.11 -7.35 10.74
N PHE A 68 -11.36 -6.21 11.40
CA PHE A 68 -10.72 -5.77 12.62
C PHE A 68 -11.71 -5.82 13.80
N SER A 69 -12.72 -6.70 13.79
CA SER A 69 -13.84 -6.71 14.76
C SER A 69 -13.45 -6.63 16.24
N SER A 70 -12.24 -7.04 16.61
CA SER A 70 -11.68 -6.90 17.96
C SER A 70 -11.00 -5.56 18.27
N ASN A 71 -10.93 -4.63 17.31
CA ASN A 71 -10.27 -3.32 17.41
C ASN A 71 -11.13 -2.22 16.76
N ALA A 72 -11.98 -1.59 17.58
CA ALA A 72 -12.90 -0.54 17.14
C ALA A 72 -12.19 0.69 16.54
N GLU A 73 -10.98 1.01 17.01
CA GLU A 73 -10.18 2.12 16.49
C GLU A 73 -9.73 1.86 15.05
N LEU A 74 -9.20 0.67 14.75
CA LEU A 74 -8.81 0.30 13.39
C LEU A 74 -9.99 0.15 12.45
N VAL A 75 -11.16 -0.30 12.93
CA VAL A 75 -12.41 -0.29 12.16
C VAL A 75 -12.77 1.14 11.76
N LYS A 76 -12.77 2.07 12.72
CA LYS A 76 -13.07 3.49 12.47
C LYS A 76 -12.09 4.11 11.46
N ILE A 77 -10.78 3.90 11.64
CA ILE A 77 -9.75 4.40 10.72
C ILE A 77 -9.93 3.84 9.31
N GLN A 78 -10.24 2.55 9.19
CA GLN A 78 -10.51 1.93 7.89
C GLN A 78 -11.72 2.57 7.22
N ASP A 79 -12.82 2.77 7.95
CA ASP A 79 -14.04 3.34 7.42
C ASP A 79 -13.85 4.80 6.99
N GLU A 80 -13.16 5.61 7.80
CA GLU A 80 -12.79 6.98 7.45
C GLU A 80 -11.90 7.03 6.20
N ALA A 81 -10.92 6.13 6.08
CA ALA A 81 -10.04 6.06 4.92
C ALA A 81 -10.79 5.66 3.63
N ILE A 82 -11.78 4.77 3.72
CA ILE A 82 -12.64 4.40 2.59
C ILE A 82 -13.45 5.62 2.13
N VAL A 83 -14.17 6.25 3.05
CA VAL A 83 -15.00 7.44 2.77
C VAL A 83 -14.17 8.56 2.17
N LEU A 84 -12.98 8.81 2.72
CA LEU A 84 -12.08 9.85 2.23
C LEU A 84 -11.60 9.53 0.80
N ALA A 85 -11.17 8.30 0.53
CA ALA A 85 -10.72 7.90 -0.80
C ALA A 85 -11.82 7.99 -1.86
N GLU A 86 -13.06 7.64 -1.51
CA GLU A 86 -14.22 7.70 -2.39
C GLU A 86 -14.65 9.14 -2.68
N ASN A 87 -14.74 9.98 -1.64
CA ASN A 87 -15.27 11.34 -1.78
C ASN A 87 -14.24 12.37 -2.25
N SER A 88 -12.94 12.09 -2.09
CA SER A 88 -11.86 13.03 -2.40
C SER A 88 -10.88 12.53 -3.46
N LEU A 89 -11.29 11.61 -4.34
CA LEU A 89 -10.42 10.97 -5.34
C LEU A 89 -9.58 11.97 -6.14
N LYS A 90 -10.19 13.04 -6.69
CA LYS A 90 -9.44 14.03 -7.47
C LYS A 90 -8.32 14.70 -6.69
N ASN A 91 -8.56 14.99 -5.41
CA ASN A 91 -7.56 15.61 -4.55
C ASN A 91 -6.40 14.63 -4.33
N PHE A 92 -6.69 13.35 -4.03
CA PHE A 92 -5.65 12.33 -3.94
C PHE A 92 -4.81 12.21 -5.21
N LEU A 93 -5.43 12.13 -6.39
CA LEU A 93 -4.69 11.99 -7.65
C LEU A 93 -3.87 13.25 -7.95
N LYS A 94 -4.41 14.44 -7.68
CA LYS A 94 -3.70 15.72 -7.84
C LYS A 94 -2.48 15.77 -6.92
N GLU A 95 -2.67 15.57 -5.62
CA GLU A 95 -1.59 15.59 -4.63
C GLU A 95 -0.54 14.51 -4.92
N TYR A 96 -0.97 13.34 -5.37
CA TYR A 96 -0.07 12.27 -5.78
C TYR A 96 0.79 12.66 -6.99
N ASN A 97 0.22 13.33 -7.99
CA ASN A 97 0.97 13.82 -9.14
C ASN A 97 1.98 14.91 -8.76
N GLU A 98 1.63 15.77 -7.81
CA GLU A 98 2.49 16.85 -7.30
C GLU A 98 3.54 16.36 -6.29
N HIS A 99 3.39 15.15 -5.77
CA HIS A 99 4.31 14.58 -4.79
C HIS A 99 5.73 14.40 -5.36
N PRO A 100 6.79 14.91 -4.68
CA PRO A 100 8.14 14.97 -5.26
C PRO A 100 8.72 13.59 -5.60
N ASN A 101 8.28 12.54 -4.90
CA ASN A 101 8.80 11.18 -5.08
C ASN A 101 8.04 10.36 -6.13
N THR A 102 7.02 10.92 -6.83
CA THR A 102 6.19 10.15 -7.78
C THR A 102 6.48 10.43 -9.25
N SER A 103 7.37 11.39 -9.55
CA SER A 103 7.72 11.78 -10.92
C SER A 103 6.48 12.15 -11.76
N GLY A 104 5.66 13.07 -11.26
CA GLY A 104 4.40 13.43 -11.94
C GLY A 104 3.35 12.32 -11.88
N GLY A 105 3.37 11.51 -10.82
CA GLY A 105 2.49 10.37 -10.61
C GLY A 105 2.78 9.14 -11.47
N ARG A 106 3.93 9.06 -12.15
CA ARG A 106 4.35 7.91 -12.96
C ARG A 106 4.91 6.76 -12.14
N TYR A 107 5.52 7.05 -11.00
CA TYR A 107 5.84 6.04 -9.99
C TYR A 107 4.61 5.84 -9.13
N ILE A 108 4.01 4.65 -9.25
CA ILE A 108 2.71 4.31 -8.69
C ILE A 108 2.95 3.24 -7.61
N CYS A 109 2.70 3.62 -6.38
CA CYS A 109 2.93 2.80 -5.19
C CYS A 109 1.86 3.11 -4.14
N SER A 110 1.24 2.06 -3.60
CA SER A 110 0.26 2.21 -2.53
C SER A 110 0.88 2.77 -1.25
N ASP A 111 2.16 2.53 -0.99
CA ASP A 111 2.83 3.09 0.19
C ASP A 111 2.98 4.62 0.12
N THR A 112 3.17 5.20 -1.08
CA THR A 112 3.19 6.67 -1.23
C THR A 112 1.79 7.26 -1.09
N PHE A 113 0.73 6.54 -1.48
CA PHE A 113 -0.64 6.99 -1.23
C PHE A 113 -0.98 7.06 0.25
N LYS A 114 -0.38 6.20 1.09
CA LYS A 114 -0.59 6.23 2.55
C LYS A 114 -0.20 7.57 3.15
N GLU A 115 0.85 8.22 2.63
CA GLU A 115 1.34 9.52 3.09
C GLU A 115 0.31 10.65 2.92
N LEU A 116 -0.70 10.44 2.06
CA LEU A 116 -1.77 11.41 1.81
C LEU A 116 -2.95 11.24 2.79
N PHE A 117 -2.96 10.20 3.62
CA PHE A 117 -3.99 10.01 4.64
C PHE A 117 -3.62 10.73 5.95
N PRO A 118 -4.54 11.49 6.57
CA PRO A 118 -4.26 12.20 7.83
C PRO A 118 -3.77 11.29 8.97
N CYS A 119 -4.33 10.09 9.09
CA CYS A 119 -3.94 9.13 10.13
C CYS A 119 -2.49 8.61 9.98
N PHE A 120 -1.84 8.86 8.84
CA PHE A 120 -0.48 8.43 8.53
C PHE A 120 0.58 9.54 8.70
N GLU A 121 0.16 10.75 9.07
CA GLU A 121 1.04 11.91 9.24
C GLU A 121 2.07 11.68 10.35
N ALA A 122 1.58 11.32 11.54
CA ALA A 122 2.41 11.05 12.71
C ALA A 122 3.19 9.74 12.53
N LYS A 123 4.52 9.83 12.64
CA LYS A 123 5.46 8.73 12.45
C LYS A 123 5.12 7.53 13.34
N GLU A 124 4.78 7.79 14.58
CA GLU A 124 4.52 6.80 15.63
C GLU A 124 3.30 5.94 15.31
N ASN A 125 2.34 6.48 14.54
CA ASN A 125 1.09 5.81 14.19
C ASN A 125 1.19 4.96 12.92
N ARG A 126 2.21 5.17 12.09
CA ARG A 126 2.29 4.59 10.74
C ARG A 126 2.26 3.06 10.75
N ALA A 127 2.96 2.41 11.67
CA ALA A 127 2.93 0.95 11.78
C ALA A 127 1.55 0.43 12.20
N LEU A 128 0.90 1.09 13.16
CA LEU A 128 -0.41 0.73 13.69
C LEU A 128 -1.50 0.80 12.62
N VAL A 129 -1.59 1.93 11.92
CA VAL A 129 -2.70 2.19 10.98
C VAL A 129 -2.48 1.62 9.59
N ASN A 130 -1.27 1.10 9.30
CA ASN A 130 -0.84 0.68 7.96
C ASN A 130 -1.85 -0.24 7.26
N ASP A 131 -2.39 -1.23 7.97
CA ASP A 131 -3.27 -2.24 7.39
C ASP A 131 -4.69 -1.68 7.18
N ALA A 132 -5.17 -0.85 8.10
CA ALA A 132 -6.50 -0.22 8.03
C ALA A 132 -6.66 0.64 6.77
N ILE A 133 -5.58 1.30 6.33
CA ILE A 133 -5.60 2.15 5.13
C ILE A 133 -5.01 1.48 3.88
N HIS A 134 -4.50 0.25 3.98
CA HIS A 134 -3.76 -0.38 2.89
C HIS A 134 -4.63 -0.59 1.65
N ASN A 135 -5.84 -1.10 1.83
CA ASN A 135 -6.73 -1.40 0.70
C ASN A 135 -7.21 -0.13 0.00
N SER A 136 -7.53 0.94 0.75
CA SER A 136 -7.85 2.25 0.18
C SER A 136 -6.68 2.78 -0.65
N SER A 137 -5.47 2.72 -0.11
CA SER A 137 -4.25 3.15 -0.81
C SER A 137 -3.95 2.31 -2.05
N ALA A 138 -4.23 1.00 -2.02
CA ALA A 138 -4.03 0.10 -3.14
C ALA A 138 -5.03 0.36 -4.29
N VAL A 139 -6.28 0.67 -3.98
CA VAL A 139 -7.30 1.04 -4.98
C VAL A 139 -6.99 2.43 -5.57
N LEU A 140 -6.54 3.39 -4.77
CA LEU A 140 -6.04 4.67 -5.26
C LEU A 140 -4.85 4.49 -6.22
N ALA A 141 -3.88 3.64 -5.88
CA ALA A 141 -2.77 3.31 -6.76
C ALA A 141 -3.23 2.64 -8.07
N ALA A 142 -4.21 1.73 -8.00
CA ALA A 142 -4.79 1.14 -9.21
C ALA A 142 -5.54 2.18 -10.07
N THR A 143 -6.21 3.14 -9.44
CA THR A 143 -6.88 4.24 -10.14
C THR A 143 -5.87 5.17 -10.83
N GLN A 144 -4.81 5.55 -10.11
CA GLN A 144 -3.71 6.33 -10.67
C GLN A 144 -3.04 5.62 -11.87
N PHE A 145 -2.88 4.29 -11.80
CA PHE A 145 -2.35 3.50 -12.91
C PHE A 145 -3.19 3.66 -14.18
N GLU A 146 -4.53 3.56 -14.08
CA GLU A 146 -5.41 3.78 -15.23
C GLU A 146 -5.35 5.22 -15.74
N GLU A 147 -5.30 6.21 -14.85
CA GLU A 147 -5.19 7.62 -15.24
C GLU A 147 -3.86 7.91 -15.97
N VAL A 148 -2.75 7.31 -15.56
CA VAL A 148 -1.46 7.43 -16.27
C VAL A 148 -1.52 6.73 -17.64
N LEU A 149 -2.17 5.57 -17.73
CA LEU A 149 -2.34 4.88 -19.01
C LEU A 149 -3.21 5.64 -20.02
N LYS A 150 -4.15 6.48 -19.56
CA LYS A 150 -5.00 7.32 -20.41
C LYS A 150 -4.25 8.50 -21.04
N ARG A 151 -3.13 8.94 -20.46
CA ARG A 151 -2.34 10.07 -20.99
C ARG A 151 -1.85 9.75 -22.40
N ASP A 152 -2.10 10.64 -23.36
CA ASP A 152 -1.61 10.51 -24.73
C ASP A 152 -0.15 10.96 -24.82
N GLU A 153 0.77 9.99 -24.89
CA GLU A 153 2.21 10.20 -24.76
C GLU A 153 2.95 9.19 -25.66
N PRO A 154 2.91 9.35 -26.99
CA PRO A 154 3.40 8.33 -27.94
C PRO A 154 4.88 7.99 -27.76
N ASN A 155 5.68 8.90 -27.19
CA ASN A 155 7.10 8.69 -26.93
C ASN A 155 7.38 7.86 -25.65
N LYS A 156 6.36 7.60 -24.83
CA LYS A 156 6.46 6.81 -23.59
C LYS A 156 6.05 5.36 -23.87
N THR A 157 7.02 4.53 -24.23
CA THR A 157 6.77 3.16 -24.73
C THR A 157 6.99 2.06 -23.69
N LYS A 158 7.50 2.35 -22.48
CA LYS A 158 7.85 1.32 -21.49
C LYS A 158 6.96 1.35 -20.25
N ALA A 159 6.59 0.18 -19.75
CA ALA A 159 5.93 -0.01 -18.46
C ALA A 159 6.73 -0.96 -17.58
N ILE A 160 7.08 -0.54 -16.37
CA ILE A 160 7.89 -1.34 -15.44
C ILE A 160 7.04 -1.73 -14.24
N PHE A 161 7.00 -3.01 -13.91
CA PHE A 161 6.43 -3.52 -12.66
C PHE A 161 7.57 -3.93 -11.74
N ILE A 162 7.71 -3.25 -10.61
CA ILE A 162 8.78 -3.53 -9.65
C ILE A 162 8.23 -4.28 -8.44
N THR A 163 8.92 -5.35 -8.06
CA THR A 163 8.55 -6.23 -6.94
C THR A 163 9.79 -6.61 -6.13
N GLY A 164 9.57 -7.14 -4.93
CA GLY A 164 10.62 -7.58 -4.03
C GLY A 164 10.22 -7.44 -2.57
N ILE A 165 10.92 -8.18 -1.71
CA ILE A 165 10.73 -8.15 -0.26
C ILE A 165 10.82 -6.71 0.30
N PRO A 166 10.04 -6.35 1.34
CA PRO A 166 10.27 -5.12 2.11
C PRO A 166 11.74 -5.01 2.53
N GLY A 167 12.33 -3.82 2.42
CA GLY A 167 13.75 -3.61 2.72
C GLY A 167 14.73 -3.97 1.59
N ALA A 168 14.26 -4.44 0.43
CA ALA A 168 15.14 -4.75 -0.73
C ALA A 168 15.79 -3.53 -1.40
N GLY A 169 15.29 -2.32 -1.15
CA GLY A 169 15.79 -1.10 -1.80
C GLY A 169 15.18 -0.81 -3.18
N LYS A 170 13.92 -1.22 -3.42
CA LYS A 170 13.16 -0.96 -4.65
C LYS A 170 13.18 0.52 -5.07
N THR A 171 12.99 1.43 -4.12
CA THR A 171 12.97 2.88 -4.34
C THR A 171 14.26 3.40 -4.99
N THR A 172 15.41 2.81 -4.69
CA THR A 172 16.68 3.16 -5.35
C THR A 172 16.66 2.75 -6.83
N SER A 173 16.14 1.56 -7.15
CA SER A 173 16.00 1.09 -8.53
C SER A 173 15.00 1.93 -9.34
N VAL A 174 13.92 2.39 -8.70
CA VAL A 174 12.91 3.29 -9.34
C VAL A 174 13.56 4.55 -9.89
N LYS A 175 14.47 5.19 -9.14
CA LYS A 175 15.16 6.40 -9.60
C LYS A 175 15.96 6.16 -10.88
N ASN A 176 16.65 5.02 -10.97
CA ASN A 176 17.43 4.66 -12.16
C ASN A 176 16.54 4.33 -13.36
N PHE A 177 15.36 3.74 -13.15
CA PHE A 177 14.42 3.49 -14.24
C PHE A 177 13.78 4.78 -14.74
N MET A 178 13.46 5.72 -13.84
CA MET A 178 12.83 6.99 -14.21
C MET A 178 13.75 7.95 -14.98
N SER A 179 15.07 7.71 -15.02
CA SER A 179 15.95 8.48 -15.91
C SER A 179 15.82 8.11 -17.39
N ASP A 180 15.11 7.03 -17.72
CA ASP A 180 14.77 6.70 -19.11
C ASP A 180 13.48 7.42 -19.52
N ASP A 181 13.61 8.40 -20.42
CA ASP A 181 12.50 9.17 -20.94
C ASP A 181 11.45 8.35 -21.70
N LYS A 182 11.69 7.07 -22.02
CA LYS A 182 10.68 6.19 -22.62
C LYS A 182 9.74 5.57 -21.57
N VAL A 183 10.04 5.67 -20.28
CA VAL A 183 9.21 5.09 -19.22
C VAL A 183 7.90 5.86 -19.07
N LYS A 184 6.78 5.19 -19.37
CA LYS A 184 5.44 5.71 -19.17
C LYS A 184 5.04 5.66 -17.70
N LEU A 185 5.27 4.51 -17.07
CA LEU A 185 4.92 4.24 -15.69
C LEU A 185 5.84 3.20 -15.05
N ILE A 186 5.96 3.30 -13.73
CA ILE A 186 6.53 2.26 -12.86
C ILE A 186 5.48 1.93 -11.81
N PHE A 187 5.02 0.68 -11.76
CA PHE A 187 4.08 0.20 -10.77
C PHE A 187 4.81 -0.66 -9.73
N GLU A 188 4.85 -0.22 -8.47
CA GLU A 188 5.35 -1.02 -7.35
C GLU A 188 4.22 -1.85 -6.74
N GLY A 189 4.40 -3.16 -6.72
CA GLY A 189 3.45 -4.08 -6.13
C GLY A 189 4.10 -5.42 -5.79
N GLN A 190 3.47 -6.15 -4.88
CA GLN A 190 3.84 -7.55 -4.66
C GLN A 190 3.41 -8.40 -5.86
N LEU A 191 4.27 -9.33 -6.28
CA LEU A 191 3.97 -10.31 -7.34
C LEU A 191 4.07 -11.77 -6.85
N ALA A 192 4.04 -11.96 -5.53
CA ALA A 192 3.92 -13.29 -4.91
C ALA A 192 2.56 -13.93 -5.24
N ASN A 193 1.50 -13.12 -5.28
CA ASN A 193 0.24 -13.46 -5.92
C ASN A 193 -0.05 -12.48 -7.06
N PRO A 194 0.19 -12.87 -8.32
CA PRO A 194 0.12 -11.96 -9.47
C PRO A 194 -1.31 -11.67 -9.95
N THR A 195 -2.35 -12.37 -9.45
CA THR A 195 -3.74 -12.21 -9.95
C THR A 195 -4.21 -10.75 -10.05
N PRO A 196 -3.98 -9.86 -9.06
CA PRO A 196 -4.40 -8.45 -9.16
C PRO A 196 -3.58 -7.59 -10.13
N THR A 197 -2.43 -8.11 -10.58
CA THR A 197 -1.49 -7.42 -11.50
C THR A 197 -1.69 -7.87 -12.95
N ILE A 198 -2.17 -9.10 -13.19
CA ILE A 198 -2.44 -9.63 -14.54
C ILE A 198 -3.27 -8.63 -15.38
N PRO A 199 -4.42 -8.10 -14.91
CA PRO A 199 -5.19 -7.13 -15.70
C PRO A 199 -4.43 -5.83 -16.00
N LYS A 200 -3.51 -5.42 -15.12
CA LYS A 200 -2.69 -4.21 -15.34
C LYS A 200 -1.66 -4.44 -16.44
N ILE A 201 -1.02 -5.60 -16.46
CA ILE A 201 -0.09 -5.98 -17.52
C ILE A 201 -0.84 -6.07 -18.86
N GLU A 202 -2.04 -6.66 -18.87
CA GLU A 202 -2.88 -6.74 -20.07
C GLU A 202 -3.21 -5.34 -20.62
N GLN A 203 -3.59 -4.39 -19.77
CA GLN A 203 -3.82 -3.00 -20.19
C GLN A 203 -2.57 -2.34 -20.80
N CYS A 204 -1.38 -2.58 -20.23
CA CYS A 204 -0.12 -2.10 -20.81
C CYS A 204 0.14 -2.69 -22.20
N LEU A 205 -0.06 -4.00 -22.36
CA LEU A 205 0.15 -4.70 -23.63
C LEU A 205 -0.86 -4.25 -24.70
N GLN A 206 -2.12 -4.02 -24.32
CA GLN A 206 -3.15 -3.45 -25.22
C GLN A 206 -2.77 -2.06 -25.73
N LYS A 207 -2.07 -1.27 -24.90
CA LYS A 207 -1.48 0.02 -25.27
C LYS A 207 -0.13 -0.10 -26.00
N ARG A 208 0.29 -1.33 -26.35
CA ARG A 208 1.56 -1.63 -27.04
C ARG A 208 2.80 -1.13 -26.28
N LEU A 209 2.74 -1.14 -24.96
CA LEU A 209 3.89 -0.83 -24.11
C LEU A 209 4.79 -2.05 -23.96
N ASP A 210 6.10 -1.82 -23.96
CA ASP A 210 7.10 -2.81 -23.60
C ASP A 210 7.05 -3.05 -22.08
N VAL A 211 6.55 -4.21 -21.66
CA VAL A 211 6.37 -4.55 -20.24
C VAL A 211 7.61 -5.24 -19.70
N THR A 212 8.16 -4.72 -18.60
CA THR A 212 9.25 -5.34 -17.86
C THR A 212 8.87 -5.56 -16.40
N ILE A 213 9.04 -6.78 -15.90
CA ILE A 213 8.93 -7.15 -14.50
C ILE A 213 10.33 -7.13 -13.89
N ALA A 214 10.57 -6.24 -12.92
CA ALA A 214 11.83 -6.11 -12.21
C ALA A 214 11.74 -6.67 -10.79
N ALA A 215 12.35 -7.84 -10.56
CA ALA A 215 12.43 -8.48 -9.25
C ALA A 215 13.69 -8.03 -8.49
N VAL A 216 13.52 -7.17 -7.48
CA VAL A 216 14.63 -6.72 -6.62
C VAL A 216 14.85 -7.74 -5.52
N HIS A 217 16.05 -8.32 -5.49
CA HIS A 217 16.41 -9.40 -4.58
C HIS A 217 17.52 -8.97 -3.61
N ILE A 218 17.38 -9.36 -2.35
CA ILE A 218 18.40 -9.30 -1.30
C ILE A 218 18.13 -10.46 -0.33
N GLU A 219 19.14 -10.90 0.43
CA GLU A 219 18.94 -11.86 1.53
C GLU A 219 17.90 -11.32 2.55
N PRO A 220 16.98 -12.18 3.04
CA PRO A 220 15.89 -11.77 3.93
C PRO A 220 16.39 -11.11 5.23
N GLU A 221 17.51 -11.59 5.77
CA GLU A 221 18.11 -11.04 6.99
C GLU A 221 18.59 -9.61 6.77
N LYS A 222 19.27 -9.34 5.64
CA LYS A 222 19.70 -7.98 5.28
C LYS A 222 18.49 -7.09 5.00
N ALA A 223 17.45 -7.64 4.37
CA ALA A 223 16.19 -6.93 4.16
C ALA A 223 15.56 -6.51 5.50
N LEU A 224 15.59 -7.40 6.50
CA LEU A 224 15.05 -7.16 7.84
C LEU A 224 15.81 -6.05 8.57
N ASP A 225 17.14 -6.03 8.47
CA ASP A 225 17.95 -4.92 9.02
C ASP A 225 17.54 -3.57 8.40
N ASN A 226 17.25 -3.55 7.09
CA ASN A 226 16.78 -2.34 6.42
C ASN A 226 15.36 -1.94 6.87
N THR A 227 14.48 -2.89 7.20
CA THR A 227 13.15 -2.56 7.72
C THR A 227 13.21 -2.02 9.15
N PHE A 228 14.19 -2.43 9.97
CA PHE A 228 14.43 -1.83 11.28
C PHE A 228 14.84 -0.36 11.16
N LYS A 229 15.81 -0.05 10.29
CA LYS A 229 16.21 1.34 10.01
C LYS A 229 15.01 2.16 9.53
N ARG A 230 14.23 1.62 8.59
CA ARG A 230 13.02 2.28 8.09
C ARG A 230 11.96 2.49 9.17
N PHE A 231 11.78 1.55 10.10
CA PHE A 231 10.89 1.74 11.23
C PHE A 231 11.37 2.89 12.12
N ASN A 232 12.66 2.91 12.46
CA ASN A 232 13.22 3.93 13.34
C ASN A 232 13.23 5.33 12.71
N GLU A 233 13.38 5.46 11.40
CA GLU A 233 13.42 6.76 10.71
C GLU A 233 12.03 7.21 10.25
N TYR A 234 11.28 6.31 9.64
CA TYR A 234 10.02 6.60 8.95
C TYR A 234 8.77 6.11 9.70
N GLY A 235 8.91 5.30 10.75
CA GLY A 235 7.77 4.82 11.56
C GLY A 235 7.08 3.57 11.03
N ARG A 236 7.61 2.96 9.94
CA ARG A 236 7.06 1.73 9.36
C ARG A 236 8.15 0.78 8.87
N GLY A 237 8.23 -0.40 9.47
CA GLY A 237 9.08 -1.51 9.02
C GLY A 237 8.33 -2.45 8.07
N GLY A 238 8.62 -3.74 8.17
CA GLY A 238 7.90 -4.81 7.49
C GLY A 238 7.89 -6.04 8.37
N SER A 239 6.73 -6.67 8.52
CA SER A 239 6.62 -7.85 9.37
C SER A 239 7.26 -9.08 8.72
N ILE A 240 7.82 -9.96 9.53
CA ILE A 240 8.48 -11.19 9.06
C ILE A 240 7.51 -12.11 8.31
N GLU A 241 6.22 -12.06 8.64
CA GLU A 241 5.14 -12.79 7.95
C GLU A 241 4.93 -12.28 6.52
N VAL A 242 4.87 -10.96 6.33
CA VAL A 242 4.75 -10.36 4.99
C VAL A 242 6.03 -10.57 4.19
N MET A 243 7.18 -10.41 4.84
CA MET A 243 8.49 -10.59 4.22
C MET A 243 8.70 -12.02 3.70
N SER A 244 8.46 -13.03 4.55
CA SER A 244 8.57 -14.43 4.16
C SER A 244 7.54 -14.82 3.11
N SER A 245 6.30 -14.31 3.22
CA SER A 245 5.25 -14.56 2.25
C SER A 245 5.61 -14.02 0.86
N ILE A 246 6.15 -12.79 0.79
CA ILE A 246 6.55 -12.20 -0.49
C ILE A 246 7.74 -12.96 -1.08
N GLN A 247 8.79 -13.17 -0.30
CA GLN A 247 10.04 -13.73 -0.85
C GLN A 247 9.92 -15.21 -1.20
N GLY A 248 9.27 -16.01 -0.35
CA GLY A 248 9.09 -17.45 -0.59
C GLY A 248 8.15 -17.76 -1.74
N ASN A 249 7.19 -16.87 -2.05
CA ASN A 249 6.22 -17.08 -3.14
C ASN A 249 6.54 -16.29 -4.40
N LEU A 250 7.52 -15.38 -4.40
CA LEU A 250 7.89 -14.62 -5.59
C LEU A 250 8.28 -15.52 -6.78
N PRO A 251 9.08 -16.60 -6.62
CA PRO A 251 9.44 -17.47 -7.74
C PRO A 251 8.20 -18.08 -8.42
N SER A 252 7.24 -18.59 -7.64
CA SER A 252 6.02 -19.18 -8.21
C SER A 252 5.11 -18.13 -8.85
N GLY A 253 5.05 -16.92 -8.28
CA GLY A 253 4.34 -15.79 -8.87
C GLY A 253 4.91 -15.35 -10.21
N LEU A 254 6.24 -15.29 -10.36
CA LEU A 254 6.89 -14.97 -11.64
C LEU A 254 6.69 -16.08 -12.68
N LYS A 255 6.72 -17.36 -12.27
CA LYS A 255 6.40 -18.48 -13.18
C LYS A 255 4.99 -18.35 -13.75
N LYS A 256 3.99 -18.07 -12.91
CA LYS A 256 2.61 -17.84 -13.36
C LYS A 256 2.50 -16.68 -14.35
N LEU A 257 3.25 -15.59 -14.15
CA LEU A 257 3.29 -14.49 -15.12
C LEU A 257 3.93 -14.92 -16.45
N LYS A 258 5.03 -15.68 -16.41
CA LYS A 258 5.69 -16.19 -17.63
C LYS A 258 4.81 -17.19 -18.38
N GLU A 259 4.12 -18.07 -17.67
CA GLU A 259 3.13 -19.01 -18.23
C GLU A 259 1.97 -18.27 -18.90
N HIS A 260 1.45 -17.21 -18.27
CA HIS A 260 0.31 -16.45 -18.80
C HIS A 260 0.67 -15.55 -19.99
N PHE A 261 1.82 -14.87 -19.94
CA PHE A 261 2.18 -13.85 -20.93
C PHE A 261 3.25 -14.29 -21.94
N GLY A 262 4.00 -15.35 -21.67
CA GLY A 262 5.07 -15.84 -22.53
C GLY A 262 6.14 -14.77 -22.77
N ASP A 263 6.46 -14.53 -24.03
CA ASP A 263 7.49 -13.55 -24.45
C ASP A 263 6.96 -12.13 -24.60
N LYS A 264 5.69 -11.89 -24.30
CA LYS A 264 5.10 -10.52 -24.30
C LYS A 264 5.61 -9.67 -23.13
N ILE A 265 6.22 -10.28 -22.12
CA ILE A 265 6.82 -9.60 -20.98
C ILE A 265 8.30 -9.97 -20.87
N ASN A 266 9.09 -9.00 -20.40
CA ASN A 266 10.47 -9.24 -19.98
C ASN A 266 10.51 -9.42 -18.46
N ILE A 267 11.30 -10.36 -17.97
CA ILE A 267 11.57 -10.53 -16.53
C ILE A 267 13.06 -10.32 -16.32
N ILE A 268 13.40 -9.44 -15.37
CA ILE A 268 14.77 -9.20 -14.92
C ILE A 268 14.84 -9.33 -13.40
N ALA A 269 16.03 -9.65 -12.88
CA ALA A 269 16.30 -9.55 -11.45
C ALA A 269 17.42 -8.53 -11.17
N ILE A 270 17.31 -7.83 -10.05
CA ILE A 270 18.34 -6.93 -9.53
C ILE A 270 18.87 -7.53 -8.25
N ASP A 271 20.09 -8.07 -8.31
CA ASP A 271 20.80 -8.62 -7.15
C ASP A 271 21.43 -7.50 -6.32
N ARG A 272 20.87 -7.26 -5.13
CA ARG A 272 21.35 -6.29 -4.14
C ARG A 272 22.26 -6.91 -3.09
N ASN A 273 22.61 -8.20 -3.21
CA ASN A 273 23.57 -8.84 -2.32
C ASN A 273 25.02 -8.51 -2.68
N SER A 274 25.28 -8.13 -3.94
CA SER A 274 26.59 -7.74 -4.45
C SER A 274 26.78 -6.21 -4.43
N ASP A 275 28.02 -5.76 -4.22
CA ASP A 275 28.37 -4.33 -4.06
C ASP A 275 28.04 -3.44 -5.28
N ARG A 276 27.75 -4.04 -6.44
CA ARG A 276 27.54 -3.34 -7.72
C ARG A 276 26.12 -3.42 -8.28
N ASN A 277 25.14 -3.94 -7.55
CA ASN A 277 23.76 -4.14 -8.03
C ASN A 277 23.72 -4.84 -9.41
N LYS A 278 23.93 -6.15 -9.45
CA LYS A 278 23.97 -6.90 -10.72
C LYS A 278 22.57 -7.07 -11.30
N ILE A 279 22.37 -6.70 -12.57
CA ILE A 279 21.14 -7.01 -13.31
C ILE A 279 21.30 -8.37 -14.00
N LEU A 280 20.32 -9.25 -13.78
CA LEU A 280 20.22 -10.55 -14.43
C LEU A 280 19.04 -10.56 -15.40
N THR A 281 19.30 -11.06 -16.61
CA THR A 281 18.29 -11.22 -17.67
C THR A 281 18.11 -12.67 -18.10
N ASP A 282 19.07 -13.55 -17.77
CA ASP A 282 18.95 -14.99 -18.01
C ASP A 282 17.99 -15.62 -17.00
N GLU A 283 17.02 -16.39 -17.51
CA GLU A 283 15.96 -16.97 -16.69
C GLU A 283 16.49 -17.93 -15.61
N LYS A 284 17.48 -18.76 -15.95
CA LYS A 284 18.04 -19.74 -14.99
C LYS A 284 18.76 -19.01 -13.86
N GLU A 285 19.55 -17.98 -14.18
CA GLU A 285 20.24 -17.17 -13.18
C GLU A 285 19.25 -16.35 -12.33
N ILE A 286 18.17 -15.82 -12.91
CA ILE A 286 17.10 -15.15 -12.18
C ILE A 286 16.48 -16.11 -11.14
N TYR A 287 16.02 -17.29 -11.58
CA TYR A 287 15.36 -18.24 -10.68
C TYR A 287 16.31 -18.81 -9.63
N LYS A 288 17.59 -19.01 -9.97
CA LYS A 288 18.63 -19.38 -9.01
C LYS A 288 18.81 -18.32 -7.93
N LEU A 289 18.80 -17.03 -8.29
CA LEU A 289 18.92 -15.93 -7.33
C LEU A 289 17.71 -15.85 -6.40
N ILE A 290 16.48 -15.94 -6.93
CA ILE A 290 15.27 -15.66 -6.12
C ILE A 290 14.75 -16.88 -5.34
N SER A 291 15.16 -18.10 -5.70
CA SER A 291 14.68 -19.34 -5.05
C SER A 291 15.53 -19.71 -3.83
N ILE A 292 15.38 -18.94 -2.75
CA ILE A 292 16.23 -19.04 -1.54
C ILE A 292 15.55 -19.75 -0.35
N GLY A 293 14.44 -20.44 -0.59
CA GLY A 293 13.69 -21.20 0.41
C GLY A 293 12.18 -20.95 0.34
N SER A 294 11.41 -21.81 1.01
CA SER A 294 9.96 -21.67 1.15
C SER A 294 9.60 -20.50 2.07
N LYS A 295 8.31 -20.14 2.10
CA LYS A 295 7.78 -19.16 3.07
C LYS A 295 8.15 -19.56 4.51
N GLU A 296 7.96 -20.84 4.86
CA GLU A 296 8.17 -21.37 6.20
C GLU A 296 9.65 -21.35 6.59
N GLU A 297 10.54 -21.73 5.67
CA GLU A 297 11.99 -21.70 5.88
C GLU A 297 12.49 -20.25 6.10
N ILE A 298 12.06 -19.32 5.24
CA ILE A 298 12.41 -17.90 5.35
C ILE A 298 11.82 -17.31 6.64
N PHE A 299 10.57 -17.64 6.99
CA PHE A 299 9.95 -17.18 8.24
C PHE A 299 10.76 -17.64 9.45
N LYS A 300 11.18 -18.91 9.50
CA LYS A 300 11.99 -19.45 10.60
C LYS A 300 13.32 -18.71 10.72
N ARG A 301 14.03 -18.49 9.61
CA ARG A 301 15.28 -17.69 9.57
C ARG A 301 15.07 -16.28 10.12
N LEU A 302 14.05 -15.58 9.61
CA LEU A 302 13.70 -14.22 10.04
C LEU A 302 13.31 -14.16 11.52
N LYS A 303 12.55 -15.14 12.01
CA LYS A 303 12.14 -15.23 13.41
C LYS A 303 13.36 -15.42 14.33
N THR A 304 14.24 -16.36 13.99
CA THR A 304 15.50 -16.56 14.74
C THR A 304 16.34 -15.30 14.79
N LYS A 305 16.52 -14.60 13.65
CA LYS A 305 17.25 -13.34 13.62
C LYS A 305 16.58 -12.26 14.48
N LEU A 306 15.27 -12.08 14.34
CA LEU A 306 14.50 -11.08 15.07
C LEU A 306 14.62 -11.28 16.58
N ASP A 307 14.48 -12.52 17.06
CA ASP A 307 14.62 -12.85 18.48
C ASP A 307 16.05 -12.61 18.99
N GLN A 308 17.07 -12.97 18.20
CA GLN A 308 18.47 -12.72 18.55
C GLN A 308 18.80 -11.22 18.61
N ASP A 309 18.31 -10.43 17.67
CA ASP A 309 18.57 -8.99 17.64
C ASP A 309 17.87 -8.27 18.80
N PHE A 310 16.67 -8.73 19.20
CA PHE A 310 15.99 -8.23 20.40
C PHE A 310 16.73 -8.61 21.69
N GLN A 311 17.10 -9.89 21.85
CA GLN A 311 17.85 -10.36 23.03
C GLN A 311 19.20 -9.65 23.21
N LYS A 312 19.86 -9.29 22.09
CA LYS A 312 21.14 -8.56 22.09
C LYS A 312 20.97 -7.04 22.24
N GLY A 313 19.74 -6.54 22.39
CA GLY A 313 19.45 -5.11 22.52
C GLY A 313 19.72 -4.28 21.26
N ARG A 314 19.75 -4.90 20.08
CA ARG A 314 19.98 -4.20 18.80
C ARG A 314 18.73 -3.50 18.27
N ILE A 315 17.56 -3.96 18.71
CA ILE A 315 16.25 -3.35 18.42
C ILE A 315 15.45 -3.23 19.71
N ASP A 316 14.60 -2.20 19.77
CA ASP A 316 13.71 -1.99 20.91
C ASP A 316 12.42 -2.84 20.83
N LYS A 317 11.59 -2.74 21.87
CA LYS A 317 10.33 -3.47 21.98
C LYS A 317 9.33 -3.11 20.88
N ALA A 318 9.28 -1.85 20.43
CA ALA A 318 8.35 -1.40 19.41
C ALA A 318 8.74 -1.93 18.03
N CYS A 319 10.03 -1.88 17.70
CA CYS A 319 10.60 -2.43 16.47
C CYS A 319 10.45 -3.95 16.42
N PHE A 320 10.63 -4.64 17.56
CA PHE A 320 10.34 -6.07 17.68
C PHE A 320 8.85 -6.37 17.46
N ALA A 321 7.95 -5.64 18.12
CA ALA A 321 6.51 -5.86 18.04
C ALA A 321 5.99 -5.73 16.60
N GLN A 322 6.35 -4.66 15.88
CA GLN A 322 5.92 -4.47 14.49
C GLN A 322 6.52 -5.52 13.54
N ALA A 323 7.76 -5.96 13.78
CA ALA A 323 8.40 -6.98 12.95
C ALA A 323 7.80 -8.37 13.19
N ASN A 324 7.48 -8.69 14.45
CA ASN A 324 6.89 -9.96 14.86
C ASN A 324 5.37 -10.05 14.59
N GLU A 325 4.81 -9.00 14.01
CA GLU A 325 3.38 -8.86 13.84
C GLU A 325 2.83 -9.85 12.81
N THR A 326 1.85 -10.65 13.22
CA THR A 326 1.08 -11.54 12.35
C THR A 326 -0.35 -11.01 12.21
N LYS A 327 -1.05 -11.39 11.14
CA LYS A 327 -2.48 -11.07 10.98
C LYS A 327 -3.30 -11.52 12.20
N LEU A 328 -2.93 -12.64 12.82
CA LEU A 328 -3.55 -13.18 14.04
C LEU A 328 -3.26 -12.31 15.28
N ASN A 329 -2.02 -11.86 15.46
CA ASN A 329 -1.64 -11.03 16.61
C ASN A 329 -2.33 -9.65 16.57
N LYS A 330 -2.60 -9.08 15.39
CA LYS A 330 -3.38 -7.84 15.25
C LYS A 330 -4.82 -7.98 15.75
N ILE A 331 -5.41 -9.14 15.50
CA ILE A 331 -6.78 -9.46 15.95
C ILE A 331 -6.80 -9.74 17.47
N MET A 332 -5.68 -10.18 18.08
CA MET A 332 -5.65 -10.63 19.47
C MET A 332 -4.97 -9.69 20.49
N SER A 333 -4.21 -8.67 20.09
CA SER A 333 -3.25 -7.98 20.98
C SER A 333 -3.77 -7.10 22.13
N ILE A 334 -5.07 -7.10 22.45
CA ILE A 334 -5.60 -6.32 23.60
C ILE A 334 -6.37 -7.19 24.60
N ARG A 335 -5.93 -8.43 24.85
CA ARG A 335 -6.35 -9.17 26.05
C ARG A 335 -5.48 -8.87 27.29
N THR A 336 -4.45 -8.04 27.16
CA THR A 336 -3.59 -7.66 28.30
C THR A 336 -3.12 -6.21 28.14
N HIS A 337 -3.94 -5.27 28.59
CA HIS A 337 -3.52 -4.10 29.38
C HIS A 337 -4.69 -3.58 30.19
#